data_AF-A0A1G6X7L1-F1
#
_entry.id   AF-A0A1G6X7L1-F1
#
_cell.length_a   1.000
_cell.length_b   1.000
_cell.length_c   1.000
_cell.angle_alpha   90.00
_cell.angle_beta   90.00
_cell.angle_gamma   90.00
#
_symmetry.space_group_name_H-M   'P 1'
#
loop_
_entity.id
_entity.type
_entity.pdbx_description
1 polymer ?
#
loop_
_entity_poly.entity_id
_entity_poly.type
_entity_poly.pdbx_seq_one_letter_code
_entity_poly.pdbx_strand_id
1 'polypeptide(L)'
;MFVKTYCVPLAWALCLGLVFGLPQARAQELPPTDASYVEVDPAAQRVAAINAEDNGARSALESLVRREPRNALARLQYAQMLLDRGLRARVARELDSAERFSEAGSPLRRSVHFNAGWILFRMGDFDGARSQWLQAWQQHGGHPDWVPVAFALALWSQGDRDTALAFFKAELAARPDQWQSAEAFDARTRDMSPGERFALQSMQQALASAR
;
A
#
# COMPACT_ATOMS: atom_id res chain seq x y z
N MET A 1 3.33 -79.57 -38.17
CA MET A 1 2.56 -80.42 -37.24
C MET A 1 2.94 -80.00 -35.82
N PHE A 2 1.99 -79.43 -35.06
CA PHE A 2 1.97 -79.17 -33.60
C PHE A 2 3.09 -78.27 -32.99
N VAL A 3 2.79 -77.02 -32.59
CA VAL A 3 2.24 -76.55 -31.28
C VAL A 3 3.34 -76.38 -30.21
N LYS A 4 3.61 -75.15 -29.73
CA LYS A 4 3.06 -74.60 -28.46
C LYS A 4 3.67 -73.25 -28.06
N THR A 5 2.77 -72.34 -27.76
CA THR A 5 2.84 -71.02 -27.11
C THR A 5 3.30 -71.09 -25.65
N TYR A 6 4.12 -70.13 -25.17
CA TYR A 6 4.15 -69.56 -23.80
C TYR A 6 4.83 -68.17 -23.92
N CYS A 7 4.16 -67.02 -23.81
CA CYS A 7 3.49 -66.35 -22.67
C CYS A 7 4.47 -65.93 -21.56
N VAL A 8 4.80 -64.63 -21.48
CA VAL A 8 4.58 -63.68 -20.35
C VAL A 8 5.09 -62.27 -20.76
N PRO A 9 4.26 -61.21 -20.73
CA PRO A 9 4.71 -59.81 -20.72
C PRO A 9 4.59 -59.21 -19.30
N LEU A 10 5.65 -58.57 -18.80
CA LEU A 10 5.67 -57.69 -17.64
C LEU A 10 6.65 -56.55 -17.98
N ALA A 11 6.41 -55.27 -17.77
CA ALA A 11 5.26 -54.50 -17.34
C ALA A 11 5.58 -53.05 -17.75
N TRP A 12 4.63 -52.34 -18.36
CA TRP A 12 4.78 -50.92 -18.65
C TRP A 12 4.66 -50.13 -17.34
N ALA A 13 5.78 -49.60 -16.84
CA ALA A 13 5.78 -48.65 -15.74
C ALA A 13 5.38 -47.26 -16.27
N LEU A 14 4.09 -46.96 -16.27
CA LEU A 14 3.54 -45.61 -16.40
C LEU A 14 3.99 -44.77 -15.19
N CYS A 15 5.04 -43.97 -15.37
CA CYS A 15 5.38 -42.90 -14.44
C CYS A 15 4.36 -41.76 -14.63
N LEU A 16 3.27 -41.81 -13.88
CA LEU A 16 2.39 -40.66 -13.65
C LEU A 16 3.17 -39.61 -12.86
N GLY A 17 3.76 -38.66 -13.58
CA GLY A 17 4.37 -37.47 -13.00
C GLY A 17 3.31 -36.64 -12.27
N LEU A 18 3.41 -36.63 -10.94
CA LEU A 18 2.73 -35.66 -10.09
C LEU A 18 3.23 -34.26 -10.45
N VAL A 19 2.46 -33.53 -11.27
CA VAL A 19 2.64 -32.10 -11.45
C VAL A 19 2.20 -31.43 -10.15
N PHE A 20 3.15 -31.12 -9.28
CA PHE A 20 2.93 -30.24 -8.14
C PHE A 20 2.44 -28.89 -8.66
N GLY A 21 1.19 -28.55 -8.34
CA GLY A 21 0.62 -27.24 -8.63
C GLY A 21 1.39 -26.17 -7.87
N LEU A 22 2.17 -25.35 -8.59
CA LEU A 22 2.72 -24.13 -8.04
C LEU A 22 1.55 -23.22 -7.63
N PRO A 23 1.61 -22.56 -6.45
CA PRO A 23 0.61 -21.57 -6.09
C PRO A 23 0.63 -20.47 -7.14
N GLN A 24 -0.46 -20.33 -7.90
CA GLN A 24 -0.63 -19.18 -8.78
C GLN A 24 -0.72 -17.95 -7.88
N ALA A 25 0.29 -17.08 -7.96
CA ALA A 25 0.19 -15.73 -7.41
C ALA A 25 -1.01 -15.07 -8.09
N ARG A 26 -2.14 -15.00 -7.38
CA ARG A 26 -3.29 -14.24 -7.88
C ARG A 26 -2.84 -12.79 -7.96
N ALA A 27 -2.84 -12.23 -9.18
CA ALA A 27 -2.73 -10.80 -9.35
C ALA A 27 -3.84 -10.17 -8.50
N GLN A 28 -3.46 -9.43 -7.45
CA GLN A 28 -4.42 -8.65 -6.68
C GLN A 28 -5.01 -7.60 -7.61
N GLU A 29 -6.33 -7.62 -7.75
CA GLU A 29 -7.05 -6.70 -8.62
C GLU A 29 -6.86 -5.27 -8.11
N LEU A 30 -6.39 -4.39 -8.99
CA LEU A 30 -6.20 -2.97 -8.69
C LEU A 30 -7.56 -2.27 -8.66
N PRO A 31 -7.69 -1.17 -7.91
CA PRO A 31 -8.85 -0.31 -8.01
C PRO A 31 -9.04 0.21 -9.45
N PRO A 32 -10.28 0.43 -9.91
CA PRO A 32 -10.54 1.07 -11.20
C PRO A 32 -9.82 2.43 -11.34
N THR A 33 -9.38 2.76 -12.55
CA THR A 33 -8.70 4.04 -12.85
C THR A 33 -9.70 5.04 -13.47
N ASP A 34 -10.69 5.48 -12.69
CA ASP A 34 -11.70 6.43 -13.16
C ASP A 34 -11.89 7.61 -12.19
N ALA A 35 -12.59 8.65 -12.65
CA ALA A 35 -12.71 9.93 -11.94
C ALA A 35 -13.76 9.92 -10.80
N SER A 36 -14.32 8.76 -10.42
CA SER A 36 -15.35 8.67 -9.39
C SER A 36 -14.82 8.77 -7.95
N TYR A 37 -13.49 8.70 -7.75
CA TYR A 37 -12.83 8.81 -6.44
C TYR A 37 -12.93 10.22 -5.86
N VAL A 38 -14.11 10.58 -5.33
CA VAL A 38 -14.43 11.90 -4.76
C VAL A 38 -14.83 11.86 -3.28
N GLU A 39 -15.01 10.68 -2.70
CA GLU A 39 -15.55 10.51 -1.35
C GLU A 39 -14.48 10.79 -0.29
N VAL A 40 -14.81 11.59 0.72
CA VAL A 40 -13.92 11.79 1.87
C VAL A 40 -14.01 10.56 2.77
N ASP A 41 -12.86 9.94 3.08
CA ASP A 41 -12.78 8.81 4.01
C ASP A 41 -12.34 9.31 5.41
N PRO A 42 -13.24 9.36 6.42
CA PRO A 42 -12.89 9.82 7.76
C PRO A 42 -11.86 8.93 8.48
N ALA A 43 -11.70 7.66 8.05
CA ALA A 43 -10.70 6.75 8.59
C ALA A 43 -9.33 6.92 7.92
N ALA A 44 -9.25 7.60 6.77
CA ALA A 44 -8.01 7.87 6.05
C ALA A 44 -7.29 9.13 6.56
N GLN A 45 -7.18 9.26 7.88
CA GLN A 45 -6.42 10.35 8.50
C GLN A 45 -5.00 9.87 8.80
N ARG A 46 -4.01 10.62 8.31
CA ARG A 46 -2.61 10.34 8.64
C ARG A 46 -2.40 10.54 10.13
N VAL A 47 -1.67 9.62 10.75
CA VAL A 47 -1.24 9.79 12.14
C VAL A 47 -0.43 11.08 12.30
N ALA A 48 -0.67 11.78 13.41
CA ALA A 48 0.03 13.03 13.68
C ALA A 48 1.54 12.82 13.68
N ALA A 49 2.25 13.61 12.86
CA ALA A 49 3.70 13.62 12.86
C ALA A 49 4.19 14.15 14.21
N ILE A 50 5.10 13.41 14.84
CA ILE A 50 5.80 13.84 16.03
C ILE A 50 7.20 14.25 15.61
N ASN A 51 7.67 15.42 16.07
CA ASN A 51 9.05 15.79 15.85
C ASN A 51 9.97 14.77 16.53
N ALA A 52 10.63 13.95 15.72
CA ALA A 52 11.51 12.88 16.20
C ALA A 52 12.71 13.40 17.01
N GLU A 53 13.11 14.65 16.78
CA GLU A 53 14.19 15.35 17.48
C GLU A 53 13.73 15.91 18.83
N ASP A 54 12.41 16.09 19.03
CA ASP A 54 11.84 16.47 20.31
C ASP A 54 11.85 15.28 21.27
N ASN A 55 12.81 15.29 22.20
CA ASN A 55 12.98 14.28 23.23
C ASN A 55 11.73 14.14 24.12
N GLY A 56 11.05 15.25 24.44
CA GLY A 56 9.86 15.26 25.29
C GLY A 56 8.69 14.57 24.60
N ALA A 57 8.40 14.96 23.35
CA ALA A 57 7.34 14.35 22.56
C ALA A 57 7.59 12.86 22.33
N ARG A 58 8.84 12.48 22.05
CA ARG A 58 9.25 11.07 21.93
C ARG A 58 9.02 10.29 23.22
N SER A 59 9.52 10.78 24.35
CA SER A 59 9.37 10.08 25.63
C SER A 59 7.90 9.96 26.06
N ALA A 60 7.06 10.94 25.71
CA ALA A 60 5.62 10.87 25.92
C ALA A 60 4.97 9.75 25.10
N LEU A 61 5.27 9.66 23.79
CA LEU A 61 4.77 8.61 22.91
C LEU A 61 5.23 7.22 23.34
N GLU A 62 6.52 7.07 23.66
CA GLU A 62 7.08 5.82 24.17
C GLU A 62 6.38 5.38 25.47
N SER A 63 6.09 6.34 26.36
CA SER A 63 5.36 6.06 27.59
C SER A 63 3.91 5.69 27.32
N LEU A 64 3.25 6.32 26.33
CA LEU A 64 1.90 5.98 25.91
C LEU A 64 1.83 4.53 25.40
N VAL A 65 2.72 4.14 24.48
CA VAL A 65 2.77 2.77 23.95
C VAL A 65 3.05 1.75 25.06
N ARG A 66 3.88 2.10 26.07
CA ARG A 66 4.11 1.24 27.24
C ARG A 66 2.86 1.07 28.12
N ARG A 67 2.13 2.16 28.40
CA ARG A 67 0.93 2.13 29.25
C ARG A 67 -0.27 1.50 28.54
N GLU A 68 -0.39 1.76 27.24
CA GLU A 68 -1.49 1.31 26.39
C GLU A 68 -0.95 0.46 25.23
N PRO A 69 -0.45 -0.76 25.50
CA PRO A 69 0.18 -1.59 24.49
C PRO A 69 -0.79 -2.07 23.40
N ARG A 70 -2.11 -1.87 23.56
CA ARG A 70 -3.12 -2.21 22.55
C ARG A 70 -3.63 -1.00 21.77
N ASN A 71 -3.11 0.20 22.02
CA ASN A 71 -3.51 1.39 21.30
C ASN A 71 -2.88 1.39 19.89
N ALA A 72 -3.67 0.99 18.89
CA ALA A 72 -3.21 0.83 17.51
C ALA A 72 -2.72 2.16 16.89
N LEU A 73 -3.41 3.28 17.15
CA LEU A 73 -3.01 4.59 16.63
C LEU A 73 -1.69 5.07 17.25
N ALA A 74 -1.50 4.88 18.55
CA ALA A 74 -0.22 5.21 19.21
C ALA A 74 0.94 4.37 18.65
N ARG A 75 0.68 3.11 18.29
CA ARG A 75 1.67 2.25 17.63
C ARG A 75 2.03 2.71 16.22
N LEU A 76 1.05 3.15 15.43
CA LEU A 76 1.31 3.75 14.11
C LEU A 76 2.11 5.05 14.22
N GLN A 77 1.78 5.91 15.19
CA GLN A 77 2.58 7.11 15.49
C GLN A 77 4.01 6.72 15.87
N TYR A 78 4.17 5.69 16.71
CA TYR A 78 5.48 5.21 17.11
C TYR A 78 6.25 4.61 15.93
N ALA A 79 5.59 3.87 15.05
CA ALA A 79 6.15 3.33 13.81
C ALA A 79 6.67 4.45 12.89
N GLN A 80 5.87 5.51 12.68
CA GLN A 80 6.29 6.68 11.91
C GLN A 80 7.50 7.37 12.54
N MET A 81 7.46 7.62 13.86
CA MET A 81 8.58 8.22 14.57
C MET A 81 9.85 7.36 14.50
N LEU A 82 9.75 6.03 14.55
CA LEU A 82 10.88 5.12 14.36
C LEU A 82 11.46 5.25 12.95
N LEU A 83 10.61 5.34 11.93
CA LEU A 83 11.03 5.55 10.54
C LEU A 83 11.78 6.87 10.37
N ASP A 84 11.25 7.96 10.93
CA ASP A 84 11.87 9.30 10.86
C ASP A 84 13.26 9.33 11.54
N ARG A 85 13.46 8.47 12.55
CA ARG A 85 14.77 8.27 13.21
C ARG A 85 15.68 7.27 12.50
N GLY A 86 15.29 6.74 11.34
CA GLY A 86 16.03 5.73 10.59
C GLY A 86 16.02 4.33 11.23
N LEU A 87 15.21 4.09 12.26
CA LEU A 87 15.12 2.83 13.00
C LEU A 87 14.20 1.80 12.31
N ARG A 88 14.43 1.58 11.00
CA ARG A 88 13.57 0.78 10.12
C ARG A 88 13.31 -0.64 10.60
N ALA A 89 14.31 -1.29 11.22
CA ALA A 89 14.19 -2.65 11.73
C ALA A 89 13.10 -2.84 12.81
N ARG A 90 12.63 -1.75 13.43
CA ARG A 90 11.61 -1.79 14.48
C ARG A 90 10.20 -1.50 13.97
N VAL A 91 10.05 -0.99 12.75
CA VAL A 91 8.77 -0.51 12.21
C VAL A 91 7.79 -1.68 12.01
N ALA A 92 8.25 -2.77 11.40
CA ALA A 92 7.38 -3.93 11.09
C ALA A 92 6.62 -4.45 12.31
N ARG A 93 7.28 -4.59 13.47
CA ARG A 93 6.63 -5.03 14.71
C ARG A 93 5.50 -4.11 15.18
N GLU A 94 5.64 -2.81 14.97
CA GLU A 94 4.62 -1.85 15.36
C GLU A 94 3.42 -1.88 14.40
N LEU A 95 3.66 -2.05 13.10
CA LEU A 95 2.60 -2.25 12.10
C LEU A 95 1.81 -3.54 12.38
N ASP A 96 2.50 -4.67 12.58
CA ASP A 96 1.89 -5.96 12.92
C ASP A 96 1.04 -5.87 14.19
N SER A 97 1.54 -5.14 15.20
CA SER A 97 0.84 -4.94 16.45
C SER A 97 -0.38 -4.03 16.28
N ALA A 98 -0.27 -2.94 15.51
CA ALA A 98 -1.40 -2.05 15.23
C ALA A 98 -2.52 -2.80 14.50
N GLU A 99 -2.18 -3.63 13.52
CA GLU A 99 -3.16 -4.47 12.80
C GLU A 99 -3.82 -5.47 13.75
N ARG A 100 -3.03 -6.19 14.56
CA ARG A 100 -3.52 -7.15 15.56
C ARG A 100 -4.48 -6.53 16.57
N PHE A 101 -4.24 -5.29 17.00
CA PHE A 101 -5.05 -4.61 18.02
C PHE A 101 -6.19 -3.74 17.46
N SER A 102 -6.33 -3.68 16.14
CA SER A 102 -7.54 -3.17 15.50
C SER A 102 -8.55 -4.30 15.31
N GLU A 103 -9.85 -4.03 15.28
CA GLU A 103 -10.88 -5.06 15.02
C GLU A 103 -11.13 -5.23 13.50
N ALA A 104 -11.39 -6.46 13.04
CA ALA A 104 -11.68 -6.75 11.63
C ALA A 104 -12.90 -5.98 11.12
N GLY A 105 -12.77 -5.33 9.96
CA GLY A 105 -13.86 -4.53 9.38
C GLY A 105 -14.14 -3.21 10.09
N SER A 106 -13.47 -2.90 11.21
CA SER A 106 -13.67 -1.64 11.94
C SER A 106 -13.05 -0.43 11.24
N PRO A 107 -13.61 0.79 11.40
CA PRO A 107 -12.97 2.02 10.90
C PRO A 107 -11.52 2.19 11.39
N LEU A 108 -11.22 1.72 12.60
CA LEU A 108 -9.86 1.72 13.14
C LEU A 108 -8.92 0.83 12.30
N ARG A 109 -9.36 -0.37 11.90
CA ARG A 109 -8.55 -1.24 11.04
C ARG A 109 -8.30 -0.63 9.66
N ARG A 110 -9.30 0.03 9.08
CA ARG A 110 -9.13 0.80 7.84
C ARG A 110 -8.07 1.90 8.01
N SER A 111 -8.12 2.61 9.14
CA SER A 111 -7.14 3.64 9.50
C SER A 111 -5.73 3.06 9.63
N VAL A 112 -5.61 1.86 10.23
CA VAL A 112 -4.35 1.12 10.33
C VAL A 112 -3.80 0.78 8.96
N HIS A 113 -4.59 0.15 8.09
CA HIS A 113 -4.18 -0.20 6.73
C HIS A 113 -3.78 1.04 5.92
N PHE A 114 -4.57 2.12 5.98
CA PHE A 114 -4.25 3.38 5.32
C PHE A 114 -2.88 3.94 5.75
N ASN A 115 -2.63 4.03 7.05
CA ASN A 115 -1.40 4.57 7.61
C ASN A 115 -0.20 3.63 7.41
N ALA A 116 -0.39 2.32 7.58
CA ALA A 116 0.63 1.32 7.29
C ALA A 116 1.10 1.42 5.84
N GLY A 117 0.18 1.66 4.90
CA GLY A 117 0.52 1.89 3.49
C GLY A 117 1.48 3.07 3.31
N TRP A 118 1.20 4.21 3.95
CA TRP A 118 2.10 5.38 3.89
C TRP A 118 3.46 5.15 4.55
N ILE A 119 3.49 4.44 5.69
CA ILE A 119 4.73 4.11 6.40
C ILE A 119 5.60 3.18 5.54
N LEU A 120 5.00 2.13 4.95
CA LEU A 120 5.69 1.19 4.06
C LEU A 120 6.18 1.87 2.78
N PHE A 121 5.36 2.76 2.20
CA PHE A 121 5.77 3.56 1.03
C PHE A 121 7.04 4.36 1.32
N ARG A 122 7.11 5.04 2.47
CA ARG A 122 8.29 5.81 2.89
C ARG A 122 9.48 4.94 3.29
N MET A 123 9.25 3.67 3.61
CA MET A 123 10.31 2.67 3.75
C MET A 123 10.86 2.18 2.41
N GLY A 124 10.18 2.47 1.30
CA GLY A 124 10.49 1.94 -0.03
C GLY A 124 9.86 0.57 -0.30
N ASP A 125 9.02 0.06 0.61
CA ASP A 125 8.26 -1.18 0.40
C ASP A 125 6.95 -0.85 -0.32
N PHE A 126 7.05 -0.66 -1.63
CA PHE A 126 5.91 -0.23 -2.46
C PHE A 126 4.87 -1.33 -2.65
N ASP A 127 5.27 -2.61 -2.66
CA ASP A 127 4.34 -3.74 -2.72
C ASP A 127 3.56 -3.88 -1.41
N GLY A 128 4.25 -3.81 -0.27
CA GLY A 128 3.62 -3.75 1.04
C GLY A 128 2.68 -2.57 1.16
N ALA A 129 3.08 -1.38 0.68
CA ALA A 129 2.24 -0.18 0.69
C ALA A 129 0.92 -0.40 -0.08
N ARG A 130 1.02 -0.90 -1.31
CA ARG A 130 -0.15 -1.23 -2.14
C ARG A 130 -1.03 -2.27 -1.49
N SER A 131 -0.45 -3.33 -0.92
CA SER A 131 -1.24 -4.37 -0.24
C SER A 131 -2.05 -3.78 0.90
N GLN A 132 -1.46 -2.90 1.71
CA GLN A 132 -2.15 -2.24 2.83
C GLN A 132 -3.24 -1.28 2.32
N TRP A 133 -2.95 -0.46 1.32
CA TRP A 133 -3.97 0.42 0.72
C TRP A 133 -5.10 -0.35 0.05
N LEU A 134 -4.82 -1.49 -0.57
CA LEU A 134 -5.85 -2.35 -1.14
C LEU A 134 -6.83 -2.85 -0.07
N GLN A 135 -6.32 -3.28 1.10
CA GLN A 135 -7.18 -3.65 2.23
C GLN A 135 -8.03 -2.46 2.72
N ALA A 136 -7.44 -1.27 2.83
CA ALA A 136 -8.17 -0.07 3.26
C ALA A 136 -9.30 0.31 2.28
N TRP A 137 -9.02 0.29 0.97
CA TRP A 137 -9.99 0.59 -0.08
C TRP A 137 -11.11 -0.46 -0.15
N GLN A 138 -10.76 -1.76 -0.13
CA GLN A 138 -11.75 -2.84 -0.14
C GLN A 138 -12.69 -2.75 1.07
N GLN A 139 -12.16 -2.40 2.24
CA GLN A 139 -12.97 -2.22 3.43
C GLN A 139 -13.87 -0.98 3.34
N HIS A 140 -13.45 0.07 2.64
CA HIS A 140 -14.27 1.26 2.38
C HIS A 140 -15.46 0.91 1.49
N GLY A 141 -15.23 0.13 0.43
CA GLY A 141 -16.27 -0.34 -0.49
C GLY A 141 -16.85 0.73 -1.42
N GLY A 142 -16.15 1.86 -1.56
CA GLY A 142 -16.57 3.00 -2.38
C GLY A 142 -15.40 3.61 -3.13
N HIS A 143 -15.47 4.93 -3.36
CA HIS A 143 -14.49 5.67 -4.16
C HIS A 143 -13.82 6.77 -3.31
N PRO A 144 -12.97 6.38 -2.33
CA PRO A 144 -12.32 7.34 -1.43
C PRO A 144 -11.22 8.14 -2.13
N ASP A 145 -11.19 9.44 -1.83
CA ASP A 145 -10.38 10.47 -2.49
C ASP A 145 -8.87 10.22 -2.53
N TRP A 146 -8.34 9.49 -1.57
CA TRP A 146 -6.92 9.22 -1.42
C TRP A 146 -6.40 8.14 -2.37
N VAL A 147 -7.28 7.29 -2.94
CA VAL A 147 -6.88 6.12 -3.73
C VAL A 147 -6.07 6.49 -4.97
N PRO A 148 -6.51 7.40 -5.86
CA PRO A 148 -5.76 7.70 -7.08
C PRO A 148 -4.31 8.14 -6.80
N VAL A 149 -4.12 9.05 -5.84
CA VAL A 149 -2.78 9.56 -5.49
C VAL A 149 -1.91 8.47 -4.85
N ALA A 150 -2.45 7.68 -3.92
CA ALA A 150 -1.69 6.64 -3.24
C ALA A 150 -1.21 5.56 -4.21
N PHE A 151 -2.10 5.05 -5.07
CA PHE A 151 -1.76 4.02 -6.05
C PHE A 151 -0.86 4.56 -7.16
N ALA A 152 -1.08 5.79 -7.65
CA ALA A 152 -0.18 6.43 -8.60
C ALA A 152 1.26 6.52 -8.05
N LEU A 153 1.42 6.96 -6.80
CA LEU A 153 2.74 7.06 -6.17
C LEU A 153 3.45 5.71 -6.06
N ALA A 154 2.78 4.67 -5.59
CA ALA A 154 3.39 3.34 -5.48
C ALA A 154 3.76 2.75 -6.84
N LEU A 155 2.83 2.77 -7.80
CA LEU A 155 3.08 2.23 -9.15
C LEU A 155 4.19 2.99 -9.87
N TRP A 156 4.21 4.32 -9.74
CA TRP A 156 5.30 5.14 -10.25
C TRP A 156 6.63 4.73 -9.62
N SER A 157 6.67 4.51 -8.32
CA SER A 157 7.90 4.14 -7.61
C SER A 157 8.38 2.72 -7.95
N GLN A 158 7.47 1.84 -8.38
CA GLN A 158 7.76 0.50 -8.88
C GLN A 158 8.17 0.45 -10.35
N GLY A 159 8.03 1.56 -11.08
CA GLY A 159 8.33 1.65 -12.51
C GLY A 159 7.17 1.29 -13.44
N ASP A 160 5.98 0.96 -12.91
CA ASP A 160 4.75 0.81 -13.70
C ASP A 160 4.18 2.19 -14.04
N ARG A 161 4.84 2.85 -15.01
CA ARG A 161 4.55 4.23 -15.40
C ARG A 161 3.16 4.37 -16.01
N ASP A 162 2.74 3.42 -16.83
CA ASP A 162 1.48 3.51 -17.58
C ASP A 162 0.29 3.46 -16.62
N THR A 163 0.27 2.50 -15.70
CA THR A 163 -0.81 2.38 -14.71
C THR A 163 -0.78 3.55 -13.72
N ALA A 164 0.41 4.02 -13.31
CA ALA A 164 0.54 5.20 -12.46
C ALA A 164 -0.06 6.45 -13.11
N LEU A 165 0.23 6.68 -14.39
CA LEU A 165 -0.30 7.79 -15.16
C LEU A 165 -1.82 7.68 -15.35
N ALA A 166 -2.37 6.47 -15.46
CA ALA A 166 -3.82 6.27 -15.51
C ALA A 166 -4.50 6.71 -14.20
N PHE A 167 -3.98 6.32 -13.04
CA PHE A 167 -4.47 6.79 -11.74
C PHE A 167 -4.31 8.30 -11.58
N PHE A 168 -3.15 8.86 -11.94
CA PHE A 168 -2.95 10.30 -11.78
C PHE A 168 -3.84 11.11 -12.74
N LYS A 169 -4.08 10.61 -13.95
CA LYS A 169 -5.04 11.23 -14.89
C LYS A 169 -6.45 11.21 -14.32
N ALA A 170 -6.86 10.13 -13.66
CA ALA A 170 -8.14 10.05 -12.97
C ALA A 170 -8.25 11.09 -11.82
N GLU A 171 -7.18 11.28 -11.04
CA GLU A 171 -7.10 12.34 -10.01
C GLU A 171 -7.28 13.73 -10.60
N LEU A 172 -6.55 14.04 -11.69
CA LEU A 172 -6.64 15.33 -12.38
C LEU A 172 -8.04 15.59 -12.97
N ALA A 173 -8.73 14.53 -13.42
CA ALA A 173 -10.09 14.63 -13.94
C ALA A 173 -11.13 14.83 -12.83
N ALA A 174 -10.95 14.17 -11.69
CA ALA A 174 -11.85 14.27 -10.54
C ALA A 174 -11.74 15.63 -9.82
N ARG A 175 -10.53 16.19 -9.73
CA ARG A 175 -10.24 17.43 -8.98
C ARG A 175 -9.29 18.36 -9.72
N PRO A 176 -9.71 18.90 -10.87
CA PRO A 176 -8.80 19.69 -11.69
C PRO A 176 -8.31 20.94 -10.93
N ASP A 177 -9.13 21.55 -10.09
CA ASP A 177 -8.80 22.72 -9.26
C ASP A 177 -7.65 22.47 -8.27
N GLN A 178 -7.45 21.24 -7.80
CA GLN A 178 -6.41 20.91 -6.81
C GLN A 178 -5.01 20.72 -7.41
N TRP A 179 -4.88 20.68 -8.73
CA TRP A 179 -3.63 20.30 -9.42
C TRP A 179 -3.24 21.20 -10.59
N GLN A 180 -4.13 22.10 -11.03
CA GLN A 180 -3.93 22.92 -12.23
C GLN A 180 -2.93 24.07 -12.07
N SER A 181 -2.71 24.57 -10.86
CA SER A 181 -1.77 25.68 -10.59
C SER A 181 -0.63 25.25 -9.68
N ALA A 182 0.50 25.96 -9.74
CA ALA A 182 1.62 25.73 -8.84
C ALA A 182 1.21 25.92 -7.37
N GLU A 183 0.38 26.93 -7.08
CA GLU A 183 -0.16 27.18 -5.74
C GLU A 183 -1.04 26.03 -5.26
N ALA A 184 -1.95 25.52 -6.10
CA ALA A 184 -2.81 24.40 -5.76
C ALA A 184 -1.99 23.12 -5.52
N PHE A 185 -0.99 22.87 -6.37
CA PHE A 185 -0.04 21.77 -6.20
C PHE A 185 0.71 21.87 -4.87
N ASP A 186 1.25 23.04 -4.55
CA ASP A 186 1.98 23.27 -3.30
C ASP A 186 1.08 23.12 -2.07
N ALA A 187 -0.13 23.65 -2.13
CA ALA A 187 -1.12 23.50 -1.06
C ALA A 187 -1.50 22.02 -0.85
N ARG A 188 -1.75 21.27 -1.93
CA ARG A 188 -2.13 19.85 -1.88
C ARG A 188 -1.00 18.95 -1.39
N THR A 189 0.25 19.33 -1.67
CA THR A 189 1.42 18.50 -1.37
C THR A 189 2.27 19.00 -0.21
N ARG A 190 1.80 20.00 0.55
CA ARG A 190 2.56 20.65 1.64
C ARG A 190 3.08 19.69 2.72
N ASP A 191 2.33 18.62 3.00
CA ASP A 191 2.67 17.62 4.04
C ASP A 191 3.35 16.36 3.46
N MET A 192 3.66 16.38 2.15
CA MET A 192 4.35 15.30 1.46
C MET A 192 5.87 15.50 1.50
N SER A 193 6.59 14.39 1.50
CA SER A 193 8.05 14.36 1.36
C SER A 193 8.50 14.90 -0.01
N PRO A 194 9.76 15.38 -0.11
CA PRO A 194 10.32 15.81 -1.40
C PRO A 194 10.22 14.74 -2.50
N GLY A 195 10.39 13.46 -2.15
CA GLY A 195 10.28 12.36 -3.11
C GLY A 195 8.86 12.15 -3.63
N GLU A 196 7.85 12.19 -2.75
CA GLU A 196 6.43 12.13 -3.14
C GLU A 196 6.08 13.31 -4.07
N ARG A 197 6.51 14.52 -3.72
CA ARG A 197 6.29 15.74 -4.54
C ARG A 197 6.95 15.63 -5.91
N PHE A 198 8.20 15.18 -5.96
CA PHE A 198 8.93 14.99 -7.20
C PHE A 198 8.26 13.96 -8.13
N ALA A 199 7.75 12.86 -7.58
CA ALA A 199 7.02 11.86 -8.34
C ALA A 199 5.73 12.44 -8.98
N LEU A 200 4.95 13.21 -8.21
CA LEU A 200 3.73 13.86 -8.71
C LEU A 200 4.04 14.89 -9.80
N GLN A 201 5.07 15.71 -9.62
CA GLN A 201 5.53 16.66 -10.64
C GLN A 201 5.96 15.95 -11.93
N SER A 202 6.69 14.84 -11.79
CA SER A 202 7.13 14.04 -12.93
C SER A 202 5.96 13.46 -13.71
N MET A 203 4.93 12.95 -13.01
CA MET A 203 3.70 12.47 -13.65
C MET A 203 2.95 13.60 -14.36
N GLN A 204 2.87 14.78 -13.75
CA GLN A 204 2.24 15.96 -14.36
C GLN A 204 2.95 16.38 -15.65
N GLN A 205 4.29 16.40 -15.64
CA GLN A 205 5.09 16.70 -16.82
C GLN A 205 4.92 15.65 -17.92
N ALA A 206 4.93 14.36 -17.56
CA ALA A 206 4.71 13.27 -18.51
C ALA A 206 3.35 13.39 -19.21
N LEU A 207 2.27 13.64 -18.45
CA LEU A 207 0.93 13.86 -19.00
C LEU A 207 0.84 15.11 -19.87
N ALA A 208 1.58 16.17 -19.55
CA ALA A 208 1.62 17.38 -20.37
C ALA A 208 2.37 17.18 -21.69
N SER A 209 3.45 16.39 -21.69
CA SER A 209 4.25 16.08 -22.89
C SER A 209 3.57 15.13 -23.88
N ALA A 210 2.56 14.40 -23.43
CA ALA A 210 1.79 13.46 -24.25
C ALA A 210 0.59 14.10 -24.98
N ARG A 211 0.40 15.42 -24.83
CA ARG A 211 -0.66 16.21 -25.49
C ARG A 211 -0.10 16.91 -26.72
#